data_AF-A0A1Q7PQX7-F1
#
_entry.id   AF-A0A1Q7PQX7-F1
#
_cell.length_a   1.000
_cell.length_b   1.000
_cell.length_c   1.000
_cell.angle_alpha   90.00
_cell.angle_beta   90.00
_cell.angle_gamma   90.00
#
_symmetry.space_group_name_H-M   'P 1'
#
loop_
_entity.id
_entity.type
_entity.pdbx_description
1 polymer ?
#
loop_
_entity_poly.entity_id
_entity_poly.type
_entity_poly.pdbx_seq_one_letter_code
_entity_poly.pdbx_strand_id
1 'polypeptide(L)'
;MRGHNHAISTISFVISGHVVGMYAFSVISGQLTDRWGRGPVIMAGSGVLILACLAATLSPQVLPLTVALFLLGLGWNLCYVGGSSLLADQLSPEERATTQGFNDLLIGVASAAGSLGSGIVFAWIGYNAMGLVGAATALIPLTVAALWRSRGRMVTVTP
;
A
#
# COMPACT_ATOMS: atom_id res chain seq x y z
N MET A 1 -37.74 1.63 -8.15
CA MET A 1 -36.60 0.83 -7.65
C MET A 1 -35.57 0.51 -8.76
N ARG A 2 -35.13 1.48 -9.57
CA ARG A 2 -34.14 1.27 -10.68
C ARG A 2 -32.88 2.17 -10.59
N GLY A 3 -32.78 3.05 -9.59
CA GLY A 3 -31.63 3.95 -9.40
C GLY A 3 -30.47 3.36 -8.58
N HIS A 4 -30.71 2.35 -7.74
CA HIS A 4 -29.66 1.81 -6.85
C HIS A 4 -28.69 0.83 -7.55
N ASN A 5 -29.11 0.17 -8.64
CA ASN A 5 -28.26 -0.82 -9.32
C ASN A 5 -27.05 -0.19 -10.05
N HIS A 6 -27.19 1.02 -10.60
CA HIS A 6 -26.09 1.71 -11.28
C HIS A 6 -25.03 2.27 -10.32
N ALA A 7 -25.44 2.69 -9.12
CA ALA A 7 -24.51 3.18 -8.09
C ALA A 7 -23.70 2.01 -7.51
N ILE A 8 -24.35 0.89 -7.19
CA ILE A 8 -23.68 -0.29 -6.65
C ILE A 8 -22.72 -0.90 -7.67
N SER A 9 -23.11 -1.03 -8.94
CA SER A 9 -22.21 -1.57 -9.97
C SER A 9 -20.96 -0.71 -10.16
N THR A 10 -21.08 0.62 -10.03
CA THR A 10 -19.96 1.55 -10.11
C THR A 10 -19.00 1.39 -8.94
N ILE A 11 -19.52 1.30 -7.71
CA ILE A 11 -18.71 1.07 -6.50
C ILE A 11 -17.98 -0.27 -6.61
N SER A 12 -18.69 -1.33 -7.00
CA SER A 12 -18.08 -2.65 -7.20
C SER A 12 -16.97 -2.61 -8.25
N PHE A 13 -17.18 -1.90 -9.36
CA PHE A 13 -16.15 -1.74 -10.40
C PHE A 13 -14.88 -1.05 -9.89
N VAL A 14 -15.04 0.02 -9.13
CA VAL A 14 -13.94 0.76 -8.49
C VAL A 14 -13.18 -0.15 -7.51
N ILE A 15 -13.89 -0.88 -6.65
CA ILE A 15 -13.30 -1.80 -5.67
C ILE A 15 -12.62 -3.00 -6.38
N SER A 16 -13.22 -3.56 -7.43
CA SER A 16 -12.58 -4.62 -8.21
C SER A 16 -11.28 -4.14 -8.83
N GLY A 17 -11.24 -2.91 -9.38
CA GLY A 17 -10.00 -2.30 -9.86
C GLY A 17 -8.93 -2.21 -8.77
N HIS A 18 -9.31 -1.78 -7.56
CA HIS A 18 -8.41 -1.77 -6.40
C HIS A 18 -7.83 -3.16 -6.10
N VAL A 19 -8.68 -4.18 -5.97
CA VAL A 19 -8.29 -5.56 -5.64
C VAL A 19 -7.40 -6.17 -6.74
N VAL A 20 -7.68 -5.87 -8.01
CA VAL A 20 -6.79 -6.25 -9.12
C VAL A 20 -5.42 -5.63 -8.94
N GLY A 21 -5.33 -4.33 -8.61
CA GLY A 21 -4.07 -3.68 -8.28
C GLY A 21 -3.34 -4.35 -7.10
N MET A 22 -4.08 -4.77 -6.07
CA MET A 22 -3.52 -5.43 -4.89
C MET A 22 -2.89 -6.79 -5.14
N TYR A 23 -3.40 -7.60 -6.08
CA TYR A 23 -3.00 -9.02 -6.17
C TYR A 23 -2.58 -9.49 -7.56
N ALA A 24 -3.07 -8.89 -8.65
CA ALA A 24 -2.81 -9.40 -10.00
C ALA A 24 -1.33 -9.30 -10.39
N PHE A 25 -0.60 -8.35 -9.80
CA PHE A 25 0.79 -8.06 -10.13
C PHE A 25 1.79 -8.65 -9.12
N SER A 26 1.36 -9.48 -8.17
CA SER A 26 2.22 -10.01 -7.10
C SER A 26 3.44 -10.79 -7.58
N VAL A 27 3.30 -11.56 -8.67
CA VAL A 27 4.44 -12.28 -9.26
C VAL A 27 5.47 -11.30 -9.82
N ILE A 28 5.01 -10.24 -10.48
CA ILE A 28 5.86 -9.22 -11.09
C ILE A 28 6.53 -8.38 -10.00
N SER A 29 5.82 -8.00 -8.95
CA SER A 29 6.40 -7.27 -7.82
C SER A 29 7.41 -8.12 -7.04
N GLY A 30 7.20 -9.44 -6.93
CA GLY A 30 8.20 -10.37 -6.41
C GLY A 30 9.48 -10.36 -7.24
N GLN A 31 9.37 -10.56 -8.55
CA GLN A 31 10.51 -10.47 -9.47
C GLN A 31 11.23 -9.11 -9.41
N LEU A 32 10.47 -8.03 -9.26
CA LEU A 32 11.02 -6.69 -9.11
C LEU A 32 11.80 -6.53 -7.80
N THR A 33 11.27 -7.08 -6.72
CA THR A 33 11.87 -7.08 -5.38
C THR A 33 13.19 -7.84 -5.38
N ASP A 34 13.23 -8.98 -6.05
CA ASP A 34 14.43 -9.80 -6.16
C ASP A 34 15.50 -9.13 -7.04
N ARG A 35 15.07 -8.46 -8.14
CA ARG A 35 15.99 -7.83 -9.11
C ARG A 35 16.52 -6.47 -8.69
N TRP A 36 15.67 -5.58 -8.17
CA TRP A 36 16.04 -4.20 -7.80
C TRP A 36 16.34 -4.02 -6.32
N GLY A 37 16.00 -5.03 -5.50
CA GLY A 37 16.14 -5.00 -4.06
C GLY A 37 14.88 -4.49 -3.35
N ARG A 38 14.80 -4.82 -2.07
CA ARG A 38 13.62 -4.68 -1.22
C ARG A 38 13.31 -3.22 -0.94
N GLY A 39 14.32 -2.47 -0.48
CA GLY A 39 14.22 -1.05 -0.19
C GLY A 39 13.72 -0.20 -1.36
N PRO A 40 14.34 -0.26 -2.56
CA PRO A 40 13.88 0.48 -3.74
C PRO A 40 12.43 0.17 -4.13
N VAL A 41 11.99 -1.08 -4.05
CA VAL A 41 10.60 -1.46 -4.38
C VAL A 41 9.62 -0.92 -3.34
N ILE A 42 9.94 -0.99 -2.04
CA ILE A 42 9.12 -0.38 -0.97
C ILE A 42 9.01 1.14 -1.18
N MET A 43 10.11 1.81 -1.52
CA MET A 43 10.10 3.25 -1.79
C MET A 43 9.24 3.60 -3.01
N ALA A 44 9.35 2.83 -4.10
CA ALA A 44 8.53 3.02 -5.30
C ALA A 44 7.04 2.80 -4.98
N GLY A 45 6.70 1.73 -4.27
CA GLY A 45 5.34 1.46 -3.80
C GLY A 45 4.78 2.57 -2.93
N SER A 46 5.59 3.09 -2.00
CA SER A 46 5.19 4.20 -1.13
C SER A 46 4.95 5.48 -1.93
N GLY A 47 5.79 5.77 -2.94
CA GLY A 47 5.56 6.88 -3.86
C GLY A 47 4.25 6.74 -4.64
N VAL A 48 3.95 5.54 -5.14
CA VAL A 48 2.68 5.24 -5.82
C VAL A 48 1.49 5.41 -4.87
N LEU A 49 1.59 4.98 -3.61
CA LEU A 49 0.55 5.19 -2.60
C LEU A 49 0.26 6.68 -2.38
N ILE A 50 1.30 7.49 -2.20
CA ILE A 50 1.16 8.95 -2.00
C ILE A 50 0.47 9.58 -3.20
N LEU A 51 0.93 9.28 -4.42
CA LEU A 51 0.34 9.81 -5.64
C LEU A 51 -1.11 9.38 -5.82
N ALA A 52 -1.43 8.11 -5.52
CA ALA A 52 -2.78 7.58 -5.57
C ALA A 52 -3.71 8.29 -4.58
N CYS A 53 -3.27 8.50 -3.34
CA CYS A 53 -4.02 9.22 -2.32
C CYS A 53 -4.30 10.68 -2.73
N LEU A 54 -3.30 11.39 -3.27
CA LEU A 54 -3.47 12.76 -3.76
C LEU A 54 -4.39 12.83 -4.99
N ALA A 55 -4.26 11.87 -5.91
CA ALA A 55 -5.13 11.77 -7.08
C ALA A 55 -6.58 11.49 -6.69
N ALA A 56 -6.82 10.63 -5.69
CA ALA A 56 -8.16 10.34 -5.17
C ALA A 56 -8.81 11.58 -4.55
N THR A 57 -8.06 12.41 -3.81
CA THR A 57 -8.54 13.70 -3.26
C THR A 57 -9.00 14.66 -4.36
N LEU A 58 -8.35 14.66 -5.52
CA LEU A 58 -8.60 15.60 -6.61
C LEU A 58 -9.61 15.08 -7.66
N SER A 59 -10.16 13.87 -7.47
CA SER A 59 -10.95 13.17 -8.50
C SER A 59 -12.45 13.22 -8.20
N PRO A 60 -13.22 14.19 -8.76
CA PRO A 60 -14.68 14.23 -8.60
C PRO A 60 -15.40 13.21 -9.50
N GLN A 61 -14.68 12.56 -10.43
CA GLN A 61 -15.24 11.65 -11.43
C GLN A 61 -14.87 10.19 -11.14
N VAL A 62 -15.75 9.28 -11.54
CA VAL A 62 -15.60 7.82 -11.31
C VAL A 62 -14.32 7.26 -11.94
N LEU A 63 -14.03 7.61 -13.20
CA LEU A 63 -12.91 6.99 -13.91
C LEU A 63 -11.53 7.38 -13.32
N PRO A 64 -11.23 8.67 -13.06
CA PRO A 64 -10.03 9.07 -12.31
C PRO A 64 -9.94 8.42 -10.93
N LEU A 65 -11.07 8.27 -10.23
CA LEU A 65 -11.12 7.59 -8.94
C LEU A 65 -10.77 6.10 -9.06
N THR A 66 -11.31 5.39 -10.05
CA THR A 66 -10.96 3.98 -10.31
C THR A 66 -9.46 3.81 -10.56
N VAL A 67 -8.86 4.69 -11.37
CA VAL A 67 -7.42 4.65 -11.64
C VAL A 67 -6.62 4.94 -10.38
N ALA A 68 -7.03 5.93 -9.58
CA ALA A 68 -6.38 6.23 -8.31
C ALA A 68 -6.45 5.04 -7.34
N LEU A 69 -7.59 4.38 -7.20
CA LEU A 69 -7.72 3.20 -6.34
C LEU A 69 -6.97 1.97 -6.88
N PHE A 70 -6.93 1.78 -8.20
CA PHE A 70 -6.07 0.76 -8.80
C PHE A 70 -4.60 0.99 -8.45
N LEU A 71 -4.11 2.23 -8.62
CA LEU A 71 -2.75 2.62 -8.25
C LEU A 71 -2.51 2.46 -6.74
N LEU A 72 -3.50 2.78 -5.90
CA LEU A 72 -3.44 2.55 -4.47
C LEU A 72 -3.22 1.07 -4.15
N GLY A 73 -3.96 0.17 -4.82
CA GLY A 73 -3.79 -1.27 -4.68
C GLY A 73 -2.41 -1.73 -5.15
N LEU A 74 -1.92 -1.20 -6.27
CA LEU A 74 -0.59 -1.52 -6.80
C LEU A 74 0.54 -1.04 -5.89
N GLY A 75 0.44 0.19 -5.35
CA GLY A 75 1.40 0.72 -4.39
C GLY A 75 1.43 -0.09 -3.09
N TRP A 76 0.27 -0.54 -2.61
CA TRP A 76 0.16 -1.45 -1.48
C TRP A 76 0.83 -2.79 -1.79
N ASN A 77 0.62 -3.37 -2.98
CA ASN A 77 1.24 -4.62 -3.39
C ASN A 77 2.77 -4.55 -3.37
N LEU A 78 3.34 -3.48 -3.93
CA LEU A 78 4.79 -3.27 -3.94
C LEU A 78 5.38 -3.17 -2.53
N CYS A 79 4.69 -2.46 -1.62
CA CYS A 79 5.12 -2.35 -0.23
C CYS A 79 4.96 -3.68 0.53
N TYR A 80 3.84 -4.38 0.32
CA TYR A 80 3.53 -5.65 0.96
C TYR A 80 4.54 -6.73 0.56
N VAL A 81 4.73 -6.93 -0.75
CA VAL A 81 5.68 -7.93 -1.26
C VAL A 81 7.11 -7.56 -0.88
N GLY A 82 7.52 -6.31 -1.08
CA GLY A 82 8.86 -5.85 -0.70
C GLY A 82 9.13 -5.99 0.81
N GLY A 83 8.15 -5.67 1.65
CA GLY A 83 8.23 -5.79 3.10
C GLY A 83 8.25 -7.23 3.59
N SER A 84 7.40 -8.10 3.04
CA SER A 84 7.39 -9.54 3.36
C SER A 84 8.68 -10.24 2.93
N SER A 85 9.24 -9.90 1.77
CA SER A 85 10.54 -10.42 1.36
C SER A 85 11.66 -9.95 2.31
N LEU A 86 11.64 -8.66 2.70
CA LEU A 86 12.60 -8.13 3.67
C LEU A 86 12.50 -8.83 5.04
N LEU A 87 11.29 -9.15 5.49
CA LEU A 87 11.06 -9.90 6.72
C LEU A 87 11.58 -11.34 6.59
N ALA A 88 11.26 -12.02 5.49
CA ALA A 88 11.68 -13.40 5.25
C ALA A 88 13.21 -13.56 5.14
N ASP A 89 13.91 -12.55 4.62
CA ASP A 89 15.37 -12.55 4.53
C ASP A 89 16.05 -12.59 5.91
N GLN A 90 15.39 -12.08 6.94
CA GLN A 90 15.93 -12.00 8.31
C GLN A 90 15.59 -13.22 9.17
N LEU A 91 14.86 -14.19 8.62
CA LEU A 91 14.31 -15.32 9.36
C LEU A 91 14.85 -16.65 8.83
N SER A 92 15.06 -17.58 9.75
CA SER A 92 15.33 -18.97 9.40
C SER A 92 14.12 -19.61 8.70
N PRO A 93 14.31 -20.66 7.86
CA PRO A 93 13.19 -21.33 7.19
C PRO A 93 12.08 -21.81 8.13
N GLU A 94 12.44 -22.20 9.36
CA GLU A 94 11.55 -22.73 10.39
C GLU A 94 10.65 -21.63 11.01
N GLU A 95 11.16 -20.40 11.13
CA GLU A 95 10.45 -19.28 11.75
C GLU A 95 9.57 -18.52 10.75
N ARG A 96 9.92 -18.55 9.46
CA ARG A 96 9.26 -17.76 8.39
C ARG A 96 7.74 -17.88 8.39
N ALA A 97 7.21 -19.11 8.47
CA ALA A 97 5.77 -19.33 8.40
C ALA A 97 5.04 -18.70 9.59
N THR A 98 5.56 -18.90 10.80
CA THR A 98 4.97 -18.38 12.04
C THR A 98 5.04 -16.85 12.08
N THR A 99 6.18 -16.27 11.72
CA THR A 99 6.36 -14.81 11.73
C THR A 99 5.55 -14.14 10.62
N GLN A 100 5.43 -14.74 9.43
CA GLN A 100 4.56 -14.22 8.38
C GLN A 100 3.08 -14.28 8.80
N GLY A 101 2.63 -15.35 9.45
CA GLY A 101 1.27 -15.41 10.00
C GLY A 101 1.00 -14.33 11.04
N PHE A 102 1.97 -14.03 11.91
CA PHE A 102 1.86 -12.91 12.85
C PHE A 102 1.83 -11.55 12.13
N ASN A 103 2.66 -11.36 11.10
CA ASN A 103 2.62 -10.17 10.26
C ASN A 103 1.25 -9.99 9.59
N ASP A 104 0.65 -11.05 9.06
CA ASP A 104 -0.66 -11.01 8.43
C ASP A 104 -1.77 -10.67 9.45
N LEU A 105 -1.65 -11.16 10.68
CA LEU A 105 -2.53 -10.76 11.79
C LEU A 105 -2.41 -9.26 12.08
N LEU A 106 -1.18 -8.72 12.17
CA LEU A 106 -0.96 -7.28 12.39
C LEU A 106 -1.55 -6.44 11.25
N ILE A 107 -1.41 -6.89 10.01
CA ILE A 107 -2.02 -6.24 8.84
C ILE A 107 -3.55 -6.27 8.95
N GLY A 108 -4.13 -7.38 9.38
CA GLY A 108 -5.57 -7.49 9.64
C GLY A 108 -6.04 -6.50 10.72
N VAL A 109 -5.33 -6.42 11.85
CA VAL A 109 -5.62 -5.48 12.94
C VAL A 109 -5.48 -4.03 12.49
N ALA A 110 -4.41 -3.70 11.76
CA ALA A 110 -4.19 -2.36 11.22
C ALA A 110 -5.27 -1.98 10.21
N SER A 111 -5.71 -2.91 9.37
CA SER A 111 -6.78 -2.71 8.39
C SER A 111 -8.13 -2.49 9.09
N ALA A 112 -8.43 -3.24 10.15
CA ALA A 112 -9.63 -3.06 10.96
C ALA A 112 -9.63 -1.69 11.67
N ALA A 113 -8.50 -1.32 12.30
CA ALA A 113 -8.33 -0.02 12.95
C ALA A 113 -8.45 1.14 11.95
N GLY A 114 -7.82 1.02 10.77
CA GLY A 114 -7.91 2.00 9.69
C GLY A 114 -9.33 2.13 9.16
N SER A 115 -10.05 1.02 8.97
CA SER A 115 -11.44 1.03 8.51
C SER A 115 -12.36 1.73 9.52
N LEU A 116 -12.24 1.40 10.82
CA LEU A 116 -13.02 2.06 11.88
C LEU A 116 -12.66 3.56 12.00
N GLY A 117 -11.36 3.87 12.00
CA GLY A 117 -10.86 5.24 12.08
C GLY A 117 -11.24 6.09 10.87
N SER A 118 -11.37 5.48 9.69
CA SER A 118 -11.74 6.17 8.45
C SER A 118 -13.12 6.82 8.54
N GLY A 119 -14.08 6.15 9.20
CA GLY A 119 -15.42 6.70 9.40
C GLY A 119 -15.42 7.96 10.27
N ILE A 120 -14.57 7.98 11.31
CA ILE A 120 -14.40 9.15 12.19
C ILE A 120 -13.79 10.31 11.39
N VAL A 121 -12.69 10.06 10.68
CA VAL A 121 -12.02 11.09 9.87
C VAL A 121 -12.97 11.65 8.80
N PHE A 122 -13.72 10.78 8.11
CA PHE A 122 -14.72 11.21 7.13
C PHE A 122 -15.81 12.09 7.75
N ALA A 123 -16.32 11.73 8.93
CA ALA A 123 -17.39 12.47 9.61
C ALA A 123 -16.96 13.88 10.08
N TRP A 124 -15.69 14.05 10.48
CA TRP A 124 -15.22 15.31 11.06
C TRP A 124 -14.60 16.27 10.03
N ILE A 125 -13.82 15.75 9.08
CA ILE A 125 -12.98 16.56 8.19
C ILE A 125 -13.17 16.24 6.70
N GLY A 126 -14.11 15.34 6.37
CA GLY A 126 -14.58 15.10 5.02
C GLY A 126 -13.66 14.26 4.13
N TYR A 127 -14.11 14.01 2.90
CA TYR A 127 -13.44 13.12 1.94
C TYR A 127 -12.01 13.55 1.58
N ASN A 128 -11.78 14.87 1.42
CA ASN A 128 -10.46 15.38 1.05
C ASN A 128 -9.39 15.06 2.10
N ALA A 129 -9.75 15.11 3.38
CA ALA A 129 -8.86 14.79 4.48
C ALA A 129 -8.48 13.31 4.51
N MET A 130 -9.35 12.40 4.02
CA MET A 130 -9.03 10.97 3.96
C MET A 130 -7.81 10.70 3.07
N GLY A 131 -7.78 11.29 1.88
CA GLY A 131 -6.65 11.15 0.98
C GLY A 131 -5.38 11.79 1.54
N LEU A 132 -5.49 12.94 2.23
CA LEU A 132 -4.33 13.59 2.85
C LEU A 132 -3.75 12.77 4.02
N VAL A 133 -4.61 12.19 4.86
CA VAL A 133 -4.20 11.28 5.95
C VAL A 133 -3.54 10.03 5.38
N GLY A 134 -4.11 9.45 4.30
CA GLY A 134 -3.53 8.30 3.61
C GLY A 134 -2.15 8.60 2.99
N ALA A 135 -2.00 9.78 2.38
CA ALA A 135 -0.72 10.24 1.85
C ALA A 135 0.31 10.43 2.98
N ALA A 136 -0.10 11.01 4.11
CA ALA A 136 0.76 11.20 5.26
C ALA A 136 1.21 9.87 5.88
N THR A 137 0.33 8.88 6.01
CA THR A 137 0.71 7.55 6.52
C THR A 137 1.64 6.82 5.55
N ALA A 138 1.47 6.99 4.24
CA ALA A 138 2.38 6.43 3.23
C ALA A 138 3.81 7.03 3.26
N LEU A 139 4.02 8.16 3.94
CA LEU A 139 5.38 8.68 4.19
C LEU A 139 6.16 7.81 5.19
N ILE A 140 5.48 7.06 6.06
CA ILE A 140 6.14 6.19 7.05
C ILE A 140 6.98 5.11 6.36
N PRO A 141 6.41 4.22 5.50
CA PRO A 141 7.23 3.22 4.82
C PRO A 141 8.29 3.85 3.91
N LEU A 142 7.99 5.00 3.29
CA LEU A 142 8.96 5.72 2.45
C LEU A 142 10.18 6.17 3.25
N THR A 143 9.96 6.83 4.38
CA THR A 143 11.04 7.36 5.24
C THR A 143 11.81 6.25 5.91
N VAL A 144 11.14 5.22 6.42
CA VAL A 144 11.78 4.05 7.02
C VAL A 144 12.68 3.33 6.00
N ALA A 145 12.17 3.08 4.79
CA ALA A 145 12.95 2.44 3.72
C ALA A 145 14.15 3.31 3.28
N ALA A 146 13.97 4.64 3.19
CA ALA A 146 15.04 5.57 2.86
C ALA A 146 16.15 5.60 3.93
N LEU A 147 15.77 5.61 5.22
CA LEU A 147 16.71 5.58 6.34
C LEU A 147 17.44 4.24 6.45
N TRP A 148 16.75 3.13 6.20
CA TRP A 148 17.38 1.81 6.17
C TRP A 148 18.42 1.73 5.05
N ARG A 149 18.09 2.25 3.86
CA ARG A 149 19.01 2.28 2.72
C ARG A 149 20.21 3.20 2.96
N SER A 150 20.04 4.35 3.61
CA SER A 150 21.16 5.25 3.91
C SER A 150 22.13 4.64 4.91
N ARG A 151 21.63 3.89 5.90
CA ARG A 151 22.46 3.14 6.86
C ARG A 151 23.24 2.00 6.21
N GLY A 152 22.64 1.26 5.28
CA GLY A 152 23.34 0.20 4.54
C GLY A 152 24.48 0.70 3.65
N ARG A 153 24.42 1.97 3.19
CA ARG A 153 25.49 2.59 2.38
C ARG A 153 26.66 3.16 3.21
N MET A 154 26.48 3.37 4.51
CA MET A 154 27.54 3.92 5.38
C MET A 154 28.56 2.86 5.83
N VAL A 155 28.26 1.56 5.69
CA VAL A 155 29.14 0.47 6.18
C VAL A 155 30.25 0.12 5.17
N THR A 156 30.23 0.64 3.94
CA THR A 156 31.25 0.33 2.91
C THR A 156 32.27 1.45 2.65
N VAL A 157 32.50 2.35 3.61
CA VAL A 157 33.58 3.35 3.54
C VAL A 157 34.57 3.14 4.68
N THR A 158 35.45 2.16 4.50
CA THR A 158 36.77 2.19 5.14
C THR A 158 37.79 1.68 4.10
N PRO A 159 38.74 2.53 3.69
CA PRO A 159 39.84 2.13 2.80
C PRO A 159 40.83 1.18 3.49
#